data_AF-A0A7H8LRN9-F1
#
_entry.id   AF-A0A7H8LRN9-F1
#
_cell.length_a   1.000
_cell.length_b   1.000
_cell.length_c   1.000
_cell.angle_alpha   90.00
_cell.angle_beta   90.00
_cell.angle_gamma   90.00
#
_symmetry.space_group_name_H-M   'P 1'
#
loop_
_entity.id
_entity.type
_entity.pdbx_description
1 polymer ?
#
loop_
_entity_poly.entity_id
_entity_poly.type
_entity_poly.pdbx_seq_one_letter_code
_entity_poly.pdbx_strand_id
1 'polypeptide(L)'
;MSFLHVKGPFCRDCGLSVFRDMTAKTLIGGWWGYISFIATPVTVLINLARHGKVAGLAAPTPPPDGRPHGRPADPGPPLMTRPIAIIGALVPLLLAVLVVAVNLAG
;
A
#
# COMPACT_ATOMS: atom_id res chain seq x y z
N MET A 1 -13.90 1.22 -1.43
CA MET A 1 -12.67 0.41 -1.39
C MET A 1 -13.05 -1.08 -1.45
N SER A 2 -12.37 -1.88 -2.27
CA SER A 2 -12.48 -3.35 -2.21
C SER A 2 -11.28 -3.92 -1.46
N PHE A 3 -11.51 -4.92 -0.61
CA PHE A 3 -10.45 -5.61 0.13
C PHE A 3 -9.78 -6.64 -0.78
N LEU A 4 -8.81 -6.18 -1.57
CA LEU A 4 -8.04 -7.04 -2.46
C LEU A 4 -6.96 -7.80 -1.68
N HIS A 5 -6.71 -9.03 -2.09
CA HIS A 5 -5.63 -9.86 -1.55
C HIS A 5 -4.91 -10.58 -2.68
N VAL A 6 -3.58 -10.48 -2.72
CA VAL A 6 -2.75 -11.20 -3.69
C VAL A 6 -2.05 -12.36 -3.00
N LYS A 7 -2.19 -13.58 -3.56
CA LYS A 7 -1.52 -14.80 -3.08
C LYS A 7 -0.58 -15.30 -4.16
N GLY A 8 0.56 -15.85 -3.76
CA GLY A 8 1.50 -16.49 -4.67
C GLY A 8 2.91 -16.58 -4.08
N PRO A 9 3.82 -17.28 -4.77
CA PRO A 9 5.24 -17.18 -4.45
C PRO A 9 5.71 -15.76 -4.75
N PHE A 10 6.28 -15.09 -3.75
CA PHE A 10 6.88 -13.77 -3.92
C PHE A 10 8.40 -13.88 -3.88
N CYS A 11 9.06 -13.21 -4.82
CA CYS A 11 10.41 -12.72 -4.62
C CYS A 11 10.36 -11.42 -3.80
N ARG A 12 11.49 -10.95 -3.23
CA ARG A 12 11.53 -9.67 -2.50
C ARG A 12 10.96 -8.52 -3.31
N ASP A 13 11.42 -8.36 -4.54
CA ASP A 13 11.07 -7.22 -5.39
C ASP A 13 9.59 -7.29 -5.83
N CYS A 14 9.14 -8.49 -6.20
CA CYS A 14 7.75 -8.82 -6.51
C CYS A 14 6.83 -8.44 -5.35
N GLY A 15 7.19 -8.85 -4.12
CA GLY A 15 6.43 -8.56 -2.91
C GLY A 15 6.44 -7.07 -2.55
N LEU A 16 7.57 -6.39 -2.71
CA LEU A 16 7.68 -4.94 -2.50
C LEU A 16 6.82 -4.15 -3.51
N SER A 17 6.80 -4.57 -4.77
CA SER A 17 5.97 -3.97 -5.81
C SER A 17 4.49 -4.05 -5.44
N VAL A 18 4.01 -5.24 -5.05
CA VAL A 18 2.62 -5.45 -4.61
C VAL A 18 2.32 -4.66 -3.33
N PHE A 19 3.20 -4.69 -2.33
CA PHE A 19 3.01 -3.93 -1.09
C PHE A 19 2.83 -2.43 -1.37
N ARG A 20 3.71 -1.84 -2.20
CA ARG A 20 3.69 -0.40 -2.49
C ARG A 20 2.46 0.01 -3.29
N ASP A 21 2.08 -0.78 -4.30
CA ASP A 21 0.89 -0.51 -5.11
C ASP A 21 -0.39 -0.62 -4.28
N MET A 22 -0.55 -1.71 -3.53
CA MET A 22 -1.72 -1.94 -2.69
C MET A 22 -1.87 -0.88 -1.61
N THR A 23 -0.77 -0.53 -0.93
CA THR A 23 -0.82 0.47 0.15
C THR A 23 -1.13 1.87 -0.39
N ALA A 24 -0.57 2.26 -1.54
CA ALA A 24 -0.91 3.53 -2.18
C ALA A 24 -2.39 3.61 -2.56
N LYS A 25 -2.95 2.52 -3.14
CA LYS A 25 -4.38 2.43 -3.48
C LYS A 25 -5.28 2.48 -2.24
N THR A 26 -4.91 1.79 -1.16
CA THR A 26 -5.61 1.85 0.13
C THR A 26 -5.60 3.27 0.70
N LEU A 27 -4.45 3.96 0.67
CA LEU A 27 -4.33 5.32 1.19
C LEU A 27 -5.15 6.34 0.40
N ILE A 28 -5.30 6.22 -0.91
CA ILE A 28 -6.10 7.19 -1.66
C ILE A 28 -7.60 6.85 -1.66
N GLY A 29 -7.96 5.56 -1.69
CA GLY A 29 -9.35 5.11 -1.86
C GLY A 29 -10.08 4.75 -0.58
N GLY A 30 -9.38 4.69 0.56
CA GLY A 30 -9.91 4.15 1.82
C GLY A 30 -10.76 5.10 2.65
N TRP A 31 -10.60 6.41 2.48
CA TRP A 31 -11.17 7.41 3.40
C TRP A 31 -12.60 7.84 3.08
N TRP A 32 -13.14 7.47 1.91
CA TRP A 32 -14.37 8.06 1.38
C TRP A 32 -15.68 7.49 1.93
N GLY A 33 -15.64 6.46 2.79
CA GLY A 33 -16.83 5.86 3.37
C GLY A 33 -16.68 5.60 4.86
N TYR A 34 -17.77 5.67 5.64
CA TYR A 34 -17.74 5.59 7.11
C TYR A 34 -17.01 4.35 7.65
N ILE A 35 -17.39 3.16 7.19
CA ILE A 35 -16.73 1.90 7.60
C ILE A 35 -15.30 1.84 7.05
N SER A 36 -15.09 2.32 5.82
CA SER A 36 -13.77 2.30 5.18
C SER A 36 -12.79 3.24 5.89
N PHE A 37 -13.25 4.36 6.43
CA PHE A 37 -12.44 5.33 7.17
C PHE A 37 -11.75 4.69 8.38
N ILE A 38 -12.44 3.78 9.07
CA ILE A 38 -11.89 2.99 10.18
C ILE A 38 -11.11 1.76 9.69
N ALA A 39 -11.58 1.10 8.63
CA ALA A 39 -10.91 -0.09 8.10
C ALA A 39 -9.56 0.22 7.41
N THR A 40 -9.38 1.43 6.92
CA THR A 40 -8.17 1.88 6.20
C THR A 40 -6.92 1.86 7.08
N PRO A 41 -6.87 2.50 8.26
CA PRO A 41 -5.69 2.44 9.12
C PRO A 41 -5.36 1.01 9.55
N VAL A 42 -6.37 0.19 9.85
CA VAL A 42 -6.18 -1.24 10.15
C VAL A 42 -5.54 -1.98 8.96
N THR A 43 -6.03 -1.73 7.75
CA THR A 43 -5.49 -2.33 6.52
C THR A 43 -4.05 -1.89 6.25
N VAL A 44 -3.73 -0.61 6.44
CA VAL A 44 -2.38 -0.07 6.28
C VAL A 44 -1.42 -0.72 7.29
N LEU A 45 -1.84 -0.91 8.54
CA LEU A 45 -1.03 -1.61 9.56
C LEU A 45 -0.78 -3.07 9.17
N ILE A 46 -1.79 -3.78 8.66
CA ILE A 46 -1.64 -5.14 8.14
C ILE A 46 -0.65 -5.17 6.97
N ASN A 47 -0.74 -4.22 6.04
CA ASN A 47 0.19 -4.11 4.92
C ASN A 47 1.63 -3.86 5.40
N LEU A 48 1.82 -3.01 6.43
CA LEU A 48 3.12 -2.73 7.01
C LEU A 48 3.72 -3.97 7.72
N ALA A 49 2.91 -4.74 8.44
CA ALA A 49 3.37 -6.02 9.00
C ALA A 49 3.79 -7.01 7.89
N ARG A 50 3.08 -7.02 6.76
CA ARG A 50 3.43 -7.84 5.58
C ARG A 50 4.67 -7.30 4.86
N HIS A 51 4.94 -5.99 4.90
CA HIS A 51 6.15 -5.40 4.35
C HIS A 51 7.40 -6.04 4.94
N GLY A 52 7.45 -6.24 6.26
CA GLY A 52 8.59 -6.92 6.92
C GLY A 52 8.81 -8.34 6.38
N LYS A 53 7.73 -9.09 6.14
CA LYS A 53 7.81 -10.44 5.57
C LYS A 53 8.35 -10.44 4.15
N VAL A 54 7.89 -9.53 3.28
CA VAL A 54 8.36 -9.49 1.88
C VAL A 54 9.74 -8.88 1.74
N ALA A 55 10.11 -7.90 2.57
CA ALA A 55 11.43 -7.28 2.58
C ALA A 55 12.53 -8.28 2.99
N GLY A 56 12.18 -9.27 3.84
CA GLY A 56 13.08 -10.34 4.25
C GLY A 56 13.23 -11.50 3.25
N LEU A 57 12.51 -11.48 2.12
CA LEU A 57 12.65 -12.51 1.09
C LEU A 57 13.96 -12.35 0.32
N ALA A 58 14.37 -13.42 -0.37
CA ALA A 58 15.49 -13.37 -1.30
C ALA A 58 15.18 -12.44 -2.49
N ALA A 59 16.24 -11.78 -3.00
CA ALA A 59 16.18 -11.08 -4.27
C ALA A 59 15.77 -12.06 -5.40
N PRO A 60 15.17 -11.57 -6.50
CA PRO A 60 14.86 -12.42 -7.63
C PRO A 60 16.13 -13.07 -8.18
N THR A 61 16.18 -14.40 -8.24
CA THR A 61 17.26 -15.16 -8.86
C THR A 61 16.76 -15.89 -10.10
N PRO A 62 17.56 -15.99 -11.17
CA PRO A 62 17.23 -16.84 -12.31
C PRO A 62 17.03 -18.30 -11.87
N PRO A 63 16.07 -19.04 -12.46
CA PRO A 63 15.91 -20.46 -12.23
C PRO A 63 17.19 -21.24 -12.58
N PRO A 64 17.57 -22.25 -11.79
CA PRO A 64 18.76 -23.07 -12.07
C PRO A 64 18.66 -23.88 -13.37
N ASP A 65 17.44 -24.20 -13.79
CA ASP A 65 17.12 -25.04 -14.95
C ASP A 65 17.07 -24.24 -16.28
N GLY A 66 17.42 -22.94 -16.25
CA GLY A 66 17.49 -22.08 -17.42
C GLY A 66 16.15 -21.83 -18.10
N ARG A 67 15.03 -22.23 -17.48
CA ARG A 67 13.71 -22.06 -18.08
C ARG A 67 13.36 -20.56 -18.19
N PRO A 68 12.62 -20.17 -19.24
CA PRO A 68 12.08 -18.82 -19.35
C PRO A 68 11.22 -18.52 -18.12
N HIS A 69 11.60 -17.49 -17.37
CA HIS A 69 10.84 -16.99 -16.24
C HIS A 69 10.38 -15.57 -16.53
N GLY A 70 9.21 -15.21 -16.00
CA GLY A 70 8.71 -13.84 -16.11
C GLY A 70 9.72 -12.87 -15.49
N ARG A 71 9.89 -11.70 -16.13
CA ARG A 71 10.71 -10.63 -15.58
C ARG A 71 10.17 -10.27 -14.19
N PRO A 72 11.02 -10.24 -13.14
CA PRO A 72 10.60 -9.82 -11.81
C PRO A 72 9.95 -8.43 -11.87
N ALA A 73 8.90 -8.23 -11.08
CA ALA A 73 8.23 -6.94 -11.01
C ALA A 73 9.18 -5.90 -10.41
N ASP A 74 9.24 -4.71 -11.03
CA ASP A 74 9.98 -3.58 -10.50
C ASP A 74 9.20 -2.98 -9.30
N PRO A 75 9.80 -2.91 -8.10
CA PRO A 75 9.20 -2.23 -6.95
C PRO A 75 9.01 -0.73 -7.18
N GLY A 76 9.72 -0.14 -8.14
CA GLY A 76 9.75 1.28 -8.43
C GLY A 76 10.21 2.10 -7.22
N PRO A 77 9.76 3.36 -7.11
CA PRO A 77 10.13 4.22 -5.98
C PRO A 77 9.45 3.79 -4.67
N PRO A 78 10.06 4.11 -3.50
CA PRO A 78 9.50 3.87 -2.17
C PRO A 78 8.07 4.43 -2.02
N LEU A 79 7.31 3.89 -1.06
CA LEU A 79 5.92 4.32 -0.83
C LEU A 79 5.82 5.82 -0.52
N MET A 80 6.70 6.34 0.35
CA MET A 80 6.66 7.73 0.82
C MET A 80 7.11 8.76 -0.22
N THR A 81 7.63 8.32 -1.37
CA THR A 81 7.98 9.20 -2.48
C THR A 81 6.90 9.19 -3.57
N ARG A 82 5.82 8.40 -3.40
CA ARG A 82 4.72 8.31 -4.38
C ARG A 82 3.69 9.40 -4.07
N PRO A 83 3.41 10.34 -5.01
CA PRO A 83 2.46 11.42 -4.79
C PRO A 83 1.09 10.92 -4.32
N ILE A 84 0.59 9.83 -4.90
CA ILE A 84 -0.70 9.21 -4.52
C ILE A 84 -0.73 8.79 -3.05
N ALA A 85 0.37 8.21 -2.54
CA ALA A 85 0.43 7.76 -1.16
C ALA A 85 0.48 8.95 -0.19
N ILE A 86 1.23 10.00 -0.54
CA ILE A 86 1.31 11.24 0.25
C ILE A 86 -0.06 11.92 0.28
N ILE A 87 -0.68 12.16 -0.88
CA ILE A 87 -1.99 12.79 -0.99
C ILE A 87 -3.01 11.97 -0.20
N GLY A 88 -3.04 10.65 -0.40
CA GLY A 88 -3.94 9.75 0.31
C GLY A 88 -3.74 9.78 1.83
N ALA A 89 -2.51 9.85 2.32
CA ALA A 89 -2.23 9.95 3.76
C ALA A 89 -2.66 11.29 4.37
N LEU A 90 -2.72 12.37 3.59
CA LEU A 90 -3.16 13.69 4.05
C LEU A 90 -4.68 13.84 4.11
N VAL A 91 -5.45 13.08 3.33
CA VAL A 91 -6.93 13.14 3.30
C VAL A 91 -7.57 13.11 4.69
N PRO A 92 -7.30 12.15 5.60
CA PRO A 92 -7.95 12.12 6.91
C PRO A 92 -7.62 13.34 7.77
N LEU A 93 -6.40 13.88 7.62
CA LEU A 93 -5.93 15.05 8.36
C LEU A 93 -6.66 16.31 7.88
N LEU A 94 -6.80 16.47 6.55
CA LEU A 94 -7.57 17.56 5.94
C LEU A 94 -9.06 17.48 6.27
N LEU A 95 -9.65 16.27 6.26
CA LEU A 95 -11.05 16.07 6.66
C LEU A 95 -11.28 16.42 8.13
N ALA A 96 -10.36 16.03 9.02
CA ALA A 96 -10.45 16.39 10.43
C ALA A 96 -10.37 17.91 10.64
N VAL A 97 -9.42 18.59 9.99
CA VAL A 97 -9.29 20.06 10.05
C VAL A 97 -10.56 20.74 9.52
N LEU A 98 -11.11 20.28 8.40
CA LEU A 98 -12.34 20.81 7.82
C LEU A 98 -13.51 20.68 8.80
N VAL A 99 -13.70 19.49 9.40
CA VAL A 99 -14.77 19.25 10.38
C VAL A 99 -14.60 20.18 11.58
N VAL A 100 -13.39 20.28 12.15
CA VAL A 100 -13.14 21.17 13.29
C VAL A 100 -13.40 22.62 12.93
N ALA A 101 -12.91 23.10 11.78
CA ALA A 101 -13.11 24.48 11.34
C ALA A 101 -14.59 24.82 11.15
N VAL A 102 -15.39 23.92 10.56
CA VAL A 102 -16.84 24.10 10.41
C VAL A 102 -17.53 24.17 11.77
N ASN A 103 -17.15 23.32 12.74
CA ASN A 103 -17.72 23.34 14.09
C ASN A 103 -17.31 24.55 14.92
N LEU A 104 -16.19 25.21 14.61
CA LEU A 104 -15.74 26.43 15.28
C LEU A 104 -16.30 27.70 14.63
N ALA A 105 -16.70 27.63 13.37
CA ALA A 105 -17.23 28.76 12.59
C ALA A 105 -18.77 28.84 12.59
N GLY A 106 -19.46 27.79 13.02
CA GLY A 106 -20.91 27.74 13.21
C GLY A 106 -21.30 27.87 14.66
#